data_AF-A0A2E3XWJ2-F1
#
_entry.id   AF-A0A2E3XWJ2-F1
#
_cell.length_a   1.000
_cell.length_b   1.000
_cell.length_c   1.000
_cell.angle_alpha   90.00
_cell.angle_beta   90.00
_cell.angle_gamma   90.00
#
_symmetry.space_group_name_H-M   'P 1'
#
loop_
_entity.id
_entity.type
_entity.pdbx_description
1 polymer ?
#
loop_
_entity_poly.entity_id
_entity_poly.type
_entity_poly.pdbx_seq_one_letter_code
_entity_poly.pdbx_strand_id
1 'polypeptide(L)'
;MKKQIVLATIATLATSSAWATKSRMNALGQYQDRGSFYIQDTRNVFRNAARINQTNNYMVTEWGDATAAGGASNPKAEGGFFKNSGSFNYGVYLGSDIGDFDGLTEGYAGTTITSPGTFKARSNDLDLFFGGDMGVEWGARLHYANGKEEGTFEKKQNTLGLGLGMVMGDLNAYVNYTINSEHEGAGEAGDKLEDDGSMNVGVGYKWMDYTFFVDYNKGAAKLTDADTAANNLETDQSVLNVGAGYIKEVSSTSRMFADIAFRMTSQEDKGNGSTTERDYNELPLTVGFETDATSWLTLRGSISQNIILNSVKTKTTGAAEVKSTRDNTTSVQAGATLNFGKLMIDGMIGTNGNDGTAGSGNGGVLDTDRLLTQVAVHYWF
;
A
#
# COMPACT_ATOMS: atom_id res chain seq x y z
N MET A 1 10.53 -36.85 33.10
CA MET A 1 10.92 -35.43 33.05
C MET A 1 10.92 -34.98 31.60
N LYS A 2 9.79 -34.39 31.14
CA LYS A 2 9.63 -33.91 29.76
C LYS A 2 10.22 -32.51 29.69
N LYS A 3 11.25 -32.32 28.87
CA LYS A 3 11.92 -31.03 28.68
C LYS A 3 10.95 -30.11 27.93
N GLN A 4 10.49 -29.07 28.61
CA GLN A 4 9.76 -27.96 28.01
C GLN A 4 10.75 -27.16 27.15
N ILE A 5 10.68 -27.34 25.84
CA ILE A 5 11.26 -26.40 24.89
C ILE A 5 10.24 -25.27 24.80
N VAL A 6 10.43 -24.26 25.64
CA VAL A 6 9.75 -22.97 25.50
C VAL A 6 10.30 -22.36 24.21
N LEU A 7 9.45 -22.25 23.19
CA LEU A 7 9.68 -21.44 22.00
C LEU A 7 9.81 -19.97 22.46
N ALA A 8 11.03 -19.58 22.82
CA ALA A 8 11.43 -18.21 23.11
C ALA A 8 12.15 -17.60 21.90
N THR A 9 11.69 -17.88 20.69
CA THR A 9 12.28 -17.38 19.43
C THR A 9 11.57 -16.15 18.86
N ILE A 10 10.51 -15.66 19.50
CA ILE A 10 9.77 -14.46 19.07
C ILE A 10 10.17 -13.21 19.90
N ALA A 11 10.90 -13.37 21.00
CA ALA A 11 11.21 -12.28 21.94
C ALA A 11 12.55 -11.54 21.69
N THR A 12 13.30 -11.86 20.64
CA THR A 12 14.64 -11.27 20.37
C THR A 12 14.71 -10.27 19.22
N LEU A 13 13.58 -9.80 18.68
CA LEU A 13 13.55 -8.68 17.71
C LEU A 13 12.83 -7.43 18.23
N ALA A 14 12.53 -7.37 19.54
CA ALA A 14 11.99 -6.19 20.21
C ALA A 14 13.06 -5.12 20.54
N THR A 15 14.18 -5.10 19.81
CA THR A 15 15.14 -3.98 19.84
C THR A 15 14.60 -2.88 18.93
N SER A 16 13.78 -1.98 19.50
CA SER A 16 13.57 -0.59 19.06
C SER A 16 13.49 -0.31 17.55
N SER A 17 13.06 -1.27 16.73
CA SER A 17 12.85 -1.05 15.33
C SER A 17 11.57 -0.24 15.22
N ALA A 18 11.71 1.03 14.84
CA ALA A 18 10.59 1.91 14.54
C ALA A 18 9.53 1.10 13.79
N TRP A 19 8.37 0.95 14.42
CA TRP A 19 7.17 0.50 13.73
C TRP A 19 6.65 1.70 12.94
N ALA A 20 6.15 1.44 11.76
CA ALA A 20 6.77 1.91 10.54
C ALA A 20 5.73 2.21 9.46
N THR A 21 4.96 3.26 9.70
CA THR A 21 3.99 3.93 8.82
C THR A 21 4.22 3.94 7.32
N LYS A 22 3.28 4.50 6.56
CA LYS A 22 3.45 4.67 5.10
C LYS A 22 4.82 5.30 4.79
N SER A 23 5.27 6.24 5.63
CA SER A 23 6.60 6.85 5.60
C SER A 23 7.76 5.83 5.65
N ARG A 24 7.84 4.93 6.64
CA ARG A 24 8.91 3.93 6.66
C ARG A 24 8.78 2.94 5.50
N MET A 25 7.58 2.48 5.16
CA MET A 25 7.40 1.58 4.01
C MET A 25 7.93 2.21 2.73
N ASN A 26 7.56 3.46 2.44
CA ASN A 26 8.08 4.21 1.31
C ASN A 26 9.61 4.33 1.36
N ALA A 27 10.16 4.82 2.47
CA ALA A 27 11.61 4.98 2.60
C ALA A 27 12.40 3.67 2.36
N LEU A 28 11.81 2.51 2.68
CA LEU A 28 12.37 1.18 2.43
C LEU A 28 12.01 0.59 1.05
N GLY A 29 11.41 1.37 0.15
CA GLY A 29 11.02 0.94 -1.19
C GLY A 29 9.89 -0.09 -1.20
N GLN A 30 9.08 -0.12 -0.14
CA GLN A 30 7.97 -1.05 0.06
C GLN A 30 6.63 -0.40 -0.25
N TYR A 31 5.58 -1.22 -0.38
CA TYR A 31 4.21 -0.73 -0.55
C TYR A 31 3.71 -0.04 0.74
N GLN A 32 3.49 1.27 0.68
CA GLN A 32 2.95 2.05 1.79
C GLN A 32 1.57 1.56 2.26
N ASP A 33 0.67 1.19 1.34
CA ASP A 33 -0.72 0.97 1.70
C ASP A 33 -0.93 -0.30 2.51
N ARG A 34 -0.17 -1.36 2.22
CA ARG A 34 -0.35 -2.67 2.85
C ARG A 34 0.89 -3.21 3.55
N GLY A 35 1.99 -2.45 3.58
CA GLY A 35 3.25 -2.88 4.17
C GLY A 35 3.96 -3.97 3.36
N SER A 36 4.87 -4.70 4.01
CA SER A 36 5.79 -5.65 3.37
C SER A 36 5.46 -7.12 3.69
N PHE A 37 5.98 -8.05 2.89
CA PHE A 37 5.90 -9.50 3.17
C PHE A 37 6.89 -9.96 4.24
N TYR A 38 8.03 -9.27 4.33
CA TYR A 38 9.18 -9.71 5.10
C TYR A 38 9.65 -8.67 6.10
N ILE A 39 9.39 -7.38 5.85
CA ILE A 39 9.57 -6.34 6.86
C ILE A 39 8.30 -6.29 7.71
N GLN A 40 8.47 -6.46 9.01
CA GLN A 40 7.37 -6.35 9.96
C GLN A 40 7.07 -4.86 10.23
N ASP A 41 5.79 -4.54 10.18
CA ASP A 41 5.27 -3.21 10.41
C ASP A 41 3.75 -3.22 10.77
N THR A 42 3.28 -2.14 11.41
CA THR A 42 1.90 -1.72 11.63
C THR A 42 1.02 -1.70 10.38
N ARG A 43 1.52 -1.31 9.20
CA ARG A 43 0.78 -1.36 7.92
C ARG A 43 0.48 -2.80 7.48
N ASN A 44 1.25 -3.80 7.96
CA ASN A 44 1.04 -5.18 7.54
C ASN A 44 -0.36 -5.73 7.93
N VAL A 45 -1.06 -5.09 8.88
CA VAL A 45 -2.46 -5.44 9.22
C VAL A 45 -3.41 -5.23 8.04
N PHE A 46 -3.09 -4.31 7.12
CA PHE A 46 -3.89 -4.05 5.92
C PHE A 46 -3.64 -5.06 4.80
N ARG A 47 -2.47 -5.72 4.79
CA ARG A 47 -2.19 -6.86 3.91
C ARG A 47 -2.78 -8.14 4.46
N ASN A 48 -2.50 -8.43 5.73
CA ASN A 48 -2.93 -9.64 6.41
C ASN A 48 -3.48 -9.27 7.79
N ALA A 49 -4.80 -9.34 7.94
CA ALA A 49 -5.49 -8.95 9.17
C ALA A 49 -5.02 -9.75 10.41
N ALA A 50 -4.45 -10.96 10.26
CA ALA A 50 -3.89 -11.71 11.39
C ALA A 50 -2.67 -11.03 12.03
N ARG A 51 -2.02 -10.08 11.35
CA ARG A 51 -0.89 -9.32 11.89
C ARG A 51 -1.27 -8.44 13.09
N ILE A 52 -2.57 -8.24 13.35
CA ILE A 52 -3.04 -7.61 14.58
C ILE A 52 -2.60 -8.35 15.85
N ASN A 53 -2.36 -9.67 15.74
CA ASN A 53 -1.85 -10.47 16.86
C ASN A 53 -0.37 -10.19 17.17
N GLN A 54 0.36 -9.64 16.20
CA GLN A 54 1.80 -9.38 16.28
C GLN A 54 2.12 -7.90 16.53
N THR A 55 1.20 -7.01 16.13
CA THR A 55 1.32 -5.56 16.27
C THR A 55 0.07 -5.02 16.95
N ASN A 56 0.13 -4.76 18.24
CA ASN A 56 -0.99 -4.25 19.04
C ASN A 56 -0.49 -3.38 20.20
N ASN A 57 -1.42 -2.74 20.92
CA ASN A 57 -1.15 -1.78 22.00
C ASN A 57 -0.45 -0.51 21.49
N TYR A 58 -1.00 0.10 20.46
CA TYR A 58 -0.53 1.38 19.97
C TYR A 58 -1.66 2.25 19.45
N MET A 59 -1.39 3.54 19.37
CA MET A 59 -2.13 4.50 18.58
C MET A 59 -1.19 5.06 17.50
N VAL A 60 -1.73 5.32 16.31
CA VAL A 60 -1.03 5.94 15.20
C VAL A 60 -1.89 7.02 14.58
N THR A 61 -1.25 8.10 14.15
CA THR A 61 -1.84 9.11 13.26
C THR A 61 -0.82 9.43 12.19
N GLU A 62 -1.25 9.53 10.94
CA GLU A 62 -0.40 9.80 9.79
C GLU A 62 -1.06 10.87 8.90
N TRP A 63 -0.25 11.78 8.37
CA TRP A 63 -0.68 12.85 7.46
C TRP A 63 0.49 13.31 6.59
N GLY A 64 0.22 14.17 5.62
CA GLY A 64 1.24 14.61 4.67
C GLY A 64 1.32 13.71 3.43
N ASP A 65 2.04 14.18 2.41
CA ASP A 65 2.18 13.51 1.12
C ASP A 65 3.66 13.19 0.88
N ALA A 66 3.90 12.00 0.31
CA ALA A 66 5.21 11.58 -0.17
C ALA A 66 5.49 12.07 -1.61
N THR A 67 4.45 12.55 -2.31
CA THR A 67 4.50 13.10 -3.66
C THR A 67 4.22 14.60 -3.66
N ALA A 68 4.95 15.33 -4.51
CA ALA A 68 4.95 16.79 -4.54
C ALA A 68 3.65 17.46 -5.06
N ALA A 69 2.52 16.75 -5.13
CA ALA A 69 1.30 17.23 -5.76
C ALA A 69 0.12 17.36 -4.78
N GLY A 70 0.38 17.90 -3.59
CA GLY A 70 -0.66 18.34 -2.67
C GLY A 70 -1.29 19.66 -3.11
N GLY A 71 -2.30 19.61 -3.99
CA GLY A 71 -3.41 20.56 -3.87
C GLY A 71 -4.04 20.40 -2.48
N ALA A 72 -4.72 21.43 -1.96
CA ALA A 72 -5.33 21.43 -0.61
C ALA A 72 -6.36 20.30 -0.33
N SER A 73 -6.52 19.35 -1.27
CA SER A 73 -7.34 18.14 -1.23
C SER A 73 -6.55 16.82 -1.04
N ASN A 74 -5.21 16.83 -0.98
CA ASN A 74 -4.36 15.67 -0.63
C ASN A 74 -3.19 16.17 0.23
N PRO A 75 -3.21 15.95 1.55
CA PRO A 75 -3.06 14.60 2.09
C PRO A 75 -4.21 14.15 3.00
N LYS A 76 -4.74 12.95 2.79
CA LYS A 76 -5.73 12.34 3.69
C LYS A 76 -5.05 11.97 5.01
N ALA A 77 -5.40 12.70 6.06
CA ALA A 77 -5.02 12.33 7.42
C ALA A 77 -5.74 11.03 7.80
N GLU A 78 -4.99 10.11 8.39
CA GLU A 78 -5.49 8.81 8.80
C GLU A 78 -4.92 8.42 10.16
N GLY A 79 -5.48 7.41 10.79
CA GLY A 79 -4.98 6.96 12.06
C GLY A 79 -5.76 5.79 12.63
N GLY A 80 -5.15 5.12 13.61
CA GLY A 80 -5.74 3.94 14.21
C GLY A 80 -5.34 3.73 15.65
N PHE A 81 -6.13 2.89 16.30
CA PHE A 81 -5.92 2.44 17.66
C PHE A 81 -6.05 0.93 17.69
N PHE A 82 -5.05 0.25 18.25
CA PHE A 82 -4.99 -1.20 18.32
C PHE A 82 -4.67 -1.65 19.73
N LYS A 83 -5.41 -2.63 20.24
CA LYS A 83 -5.31 -3.05 21.63
C LYS A 83 -5.48 -4.56 21.77
N ASN A 84 -4.67 -5.13 22.66
CA ASN A 84 -4.87 -6.48 23.14
C ASN A 84 -5.83 -6.48 24.35
N SER A 85 -6.75 -7.44 24.38
CA SER A 85 -7.56 -7.74 25.57
C SER A 85 -7.74 -9.26 25.71
N GLY A 86 -7.02 -9.84 26.66
CA GLY A 86 -7.03 -11.27 26.92
C GLY A 86 -6.52 -12.05 25.70
N SER A 87 -7.33 -13.00 25.21
CA SER A 87 -7.00 -13.84 24.06
C SER A 87 -7.27 -13.19 22.70
N PHE A 88 -7.78 -11.96 22.68
CA PHE A 88 -8.17 -11.28 21.45
C PHE A 88 -7.44 -9.95 21.26
N ASN A 89 -7.29 -9.57 20.02
CA ASN A 89 -6.77 -8.28 19.59
C ASN A 89 -7.82 -7.59 18.72
N TYR A 90 -7.99 -6.29 18.91
CA TYR A 90 -8.93 -5.50 18.12
C TYR A 90 -8.34 -4.14 17.80
N GLY A 91 -8.85 -3.54 16.73
CA GLY A 91 -8.42 -2.22 16.31
C GLY A 91 -9.49 -1.49 15.51
N VAL A 92 -9.40 -0.18 15.53
CA VAL A 92 -10.16 0.72 14.69
C VAL A 92 -9.18 1.59 13.92
N TYR A 93 -9.43 1.80 12.64
CA TYR A 93 -8.67 2.71 11.80
C TYR A 93 -9.62 3.62 11.04
N LEU A 94 -9.25 4.89 10.94
CA LEU A 94 -10.04 5.95 10.33
C LEU A 94 -9.24 6.57 9.18
N GLY A 95 -9.93 6.87 8.09
CA GLY A 95 -9.33 7.56 6.93
C GLY A 95 -8.35 6.72 6.13
N SER A 96 -8.39 5.38 6.25
CA SER A 96 -7.46 4.49 5.56
C SER A 96 -7.44 4.76 4.05
N ASP A 97 -6.27 5.08 3.52
CA ASP A 97 -6.07 5.05 2.07
C ASP A 97 -5.44 3.72 1.67
N ILE A 98 -6.27 2.85 1.10
CA ILE A 98 -5.87 1.57 0.50
C ILE A 98 -6.44 1.57 -0.92
N GLY A 99 -5.58 1.46 -1.93
CA GLY A 99 -5.96 1.59 -3.34
C GLY A 99 -6.98 0.57 -3.85
N ASP A 100 -7.15 -0.57 -3.17
CA ASP A 100 -7.98 -1.71 -3.59
C ASP A 100 -9.47 -1.41 -3.72
N PHE A 101 -9.92 -0.38 -3.00
CA PHE A 101 -11.34 -0.05 -2.91
C PHE A 101 -11.71 1.21 -3.68
N ASP A 102 -10.79 1.79 -4.45
CA ASP A 102 -11.02 2.97 -5.28
C ASP A 102 -10.78 2.60 -6.74
N GLY A 103 -11.86 2.23 -7.44
CA GLY A 103 -11.79 1.65 -8.78
C GLY A 103 -11.09 2.51 -9.82
N LEU A 104 -10.85 3.81 -9.58
CA LEU A 104 -10.17 4.71 -10.52
C LEU A 104 -9.24 5.77 -9.92
N THR A 105 -9.22 6.03 -8.61
CA THR A 105 -8.57 7.25 -8.12
C THR A 105 -7.06 7.11 -7.85
N GLU A 106 -6.52 5.91 -7.63
CA GLU A 106 -5.09 5.72 -7.40
C GLU A 106 -4.53 4.48 -8.11
N GLY A 107 -3.79 4.66 -9.22
CA GLY A 107 -2.76 3.69 -9.59
C GLY A 107 -2.82 2.98 -10.95
N TYR A 108 -3.71 3.34 -11.88
CA TYR A 108 -3.58 2.85 -13.26
C TYR A 108 -2.65 3.79 -14.05
N ALA A 109 -1.35 3.64 -13.82
CA ALA A 109 -0.29 4.43 -14.46
C ALA A 109 -0.30 4.24 -15.99
N GLY A 110 -1.15 5.01 -16.67
CA GLY A 110 -1.20 5.12 -18.12
C GLY A 110 -2.60 5.22 -18.73
N THR A 111 -3.67 5.28 -17.94
CA THR A 111 -5.03 5.54 -18.47
C THR A 111 -5.48 6.93 -18.04
N THR A 112 -5.46 7.90 -18.95
CA THR A 112 -6.19 9.16 -18.74
C THR A 112 -7.64 8.90 -19.08
N ILE A 113 -8.39 8.42 -18.10
CA ILE A 113 -9.84 8.31 -18.21
C ILE A 113 -10.36 9.72 -17.98
N THR A 114 -10.72 10.39 -19.06
CA THR A 114 -11.41 11.68 -18.99
C THR A 114 -12.86 11.39 -18.62
N SER A 115 -13.11 11.26 -17.32
CA SER A 115 -14.47 11.17 -16.80
C SER A 115 -15.28 12.40 -17.25
N PRO A 116 -16.57 12.26 -17.63
CA PRO A 116 -17.45 13.37 -18.02
C PRO A 116 -17.66 14.40 -16.89
N GLY A 117 -17.28 14.05 -15.65
CA GLY A 117 -17.19 14.98 -14.52
C GLY A 117 -16.45 14.37 -13.32
N THR A 118 -16.38 15.09 -12.21
CA THR A 118 -15.72 14.60 -10.99
C THR A 118 -16.73 13.88 -10.10
N PHE A 119 -16.53 12.57 -9.90
CA PHE A 119 -17.25 11.77 -8.90
C PHE A 119 -16.93 12.25 -7.47
N LYS A 120 -17.78 11.89 -6.51
CA LYS A 120 -17.44 12.06 -5.09
C LYS A 120 -16.28 11.13 -4.73
N ALA A 121 -15.15 11.69 -4.31
CA ALA A 121 -14.03 10.90 -3.79
C ALA A 121 -14.44 10.10 -2.54
N ARG A 122 -13.83 8.93 -2.35
CA ARG A 122 -14.02 8.10 -1.16
C ARG A 122 -13.67 8.88 0.10
N SER A 123 -14.54 8.80 1.10
CA SER A 123 -14.37 9.50 2.37
C SER A 123 -15.03 8.74 3.52
N ASN A 124 -14.71 9.15 4.75
CA ASN A 124 -15.20 8.54 5.99
C ASN A 124 -14.86 7.05 6.10
N ASP A 125 -13.69 6.67 5.60
CA ASP A 125 -13.17 5.31 5.72
C ASP A 125 -13.07 4.87 7.18
N LEU A 126 -13.62 3.69 7.45
CA LEU A 126 -13.63 3.01 8.73
C LEU A 126 -13.21 1.56 8.51
N ASP A 127 -12.09 1.18 9.11
CA ASP A 127 -11.71 -0.22 9.27
C ASP A 127 -11.91 -0.70 10.70
N LEU A 128 -12.53 -1.86 10.83
CA LEU A 128 -12.62 -2.60 12.08
C LEU A 128 -11.82 -3.88 11.98
N PHE A 129 -10.88 -4.06 12.90
CA PHE A 129 -10.03 -5.23 12.97
C PHE A 129 -10.36 -6.08 14.19
N PHE A 130 -10.34 -7.40 14.01
CA PHE A 130 -10.47 -8.35 15.10
C PHE A 130 -9.63 -9.60 14.80
N GLY A 131 -8.94 -10.12 15.80
CA GLY A 131 -8.14 -11.32 15.65
C GLY A 131 -7.85 -12.01 16.97
N GLY A 132 -7.32 -13.23 16.87
CA GLY A 132 -6.90 -14.00 18.02
C GLY A 132 -5.81 -15.00 17.66
N ASP A 133 -5.24 -15.60 18.70
CA ASP A 133 -4.27 -16.69 18.60
C ASP A 133 -4.78 -17.90 19.38
N MET A 134 -5.01 -18.99 18.65
CA MET A 134 -5.40 -20.29 19.21
C MET A 134 -4.49 -21.41 18.65
N GLY A 135 -3.19 -21.14 18.53
CA GLY A 135 -2.21 -22.01 17.87
C GLY A 135 -2.09 -21.76 16.36
N VAL A 136 -3.04 -21.01 15.80
CA VAL A 136 -2.96 -20.30 14.53
C VAL A 136 -3.40 -18.88 14.83
N GLU A 137 -2.59 -17.90 14.44
CA GLU A 137 -2.98 -16.50 14.49
C GLU A 137 -3.93 -16.25 13.32
N TRP A 138 -5.09 -15.69 13.60
CA TRP A 138 -6.07 -15.33 12.59
C TRP A 138 -6.56 -13.91 12.82
N GLY A 139 -7.06 -13.29 11.75
CA GLY A 139 -7.66 -11.97 11.85
C GLY A 139 -8.63 -11.69 10.72
N ALA A 140 -9.55 -10.78 10.98
CA ALA A 140 -10.52 -10.23 10.05
C ALA A 140 -10.49 -8.70 10.10
N ARG A 141 -10.73 -8.08 8.94
CA ARG A 141 -10.92 -6.65 8.75
C ARG A 141 -12.24 -6.44 8.02
N LEU A 142 -13.10 -5.58 8.56
CA LEU A 142 -14.24 -5.04 7.84
C LEU A 142 -13.92 -3.59 7.45
N HIS A 143 -14.00 -3.29 6.16
CA HIS A 143 -13.81 -1.94 5.62
C HIS A 143 -15.16 -1.37 5.20
N TYR A 144 -15.44 -0.14 5.60
CA TYR A 144 -16.63 0.61 5.20
C TYR A 144 -16.25 2.05 4.91
N ALA A 145 -16.75 2.61 3.82
CA ALA A 145 -16.62 4.02 3.52
C ALA A 145 -17.88 4.53 2.85
N ASN A 146 -18.30 5.75 3.20
CA ASN A 146 -19.42 6.39 2.54
C ASN A 146 -19.25 7.91 2.47
N GLY A 147 -19.71 8.48 1.37
CA GLY A 147 -19.69 9.91 1.12
C GLY A 147 -20.93 10.34 0.36
N LYS A 148 -21.41 11.54 0.64
CA LYS A 148 -22.40 12.20 -0.20
C LYS A 148 -22.12 13.68 -0.35
N GLU A 149 -22.55 14.23 -1.48
CA GLU A 149 -22.50 15.65 -1.78
C GLU A 149 -23.78 16.06 -2.48
N GLU A 150 -24.45 17.07 -1.94
CA GLU A 150 -25.68 17.60 -2.50
C GLU A 150 -25.34 18.82 -3.37
N GLY A 151 -25.73 18.78 -4.64
CA GLY A 151 -25.53 19.87 -5.61
C GLY A 151 -26.69 19.95 -6.60
N THR A 152 -26.39 20.21 -7.87
CA THR A 152 -27.39 20.14 -8.96
C THR A 152 -28.07 18.77 -9.01
N PHE A 153 -27.31 17.71 -8.74
CA PHE A 153 -27.78 16.37 -8.42
C PHE A 153 -26.92 15.81 -7.29
N GLU A 154 -27.37 14.72 -6.66
CA GLU A 154 -26.66 14.07 -5.57
C GLU A 154 -25.49 13.25 -6.11
N LYS A 155 -24.31 13.43 -5.53
CA LYS A 155 -23.15 12.56 -5.75
C LYS A 155 -22.95 11.68 -4.54
N LYS A 156 -22.81 10.38 -4.74
CA LYS A 156 -22.63 9.39 -3.66
C LYS A 156 -21.39 8.56 -3.89
N GLN A 157 -20.83 8.07 -2.80
CA GLN A 157 -19.82 7.03 -2.79
C GLN A 157 -20.16 6.07 -1.66
N ASN A 158 -20.08 4.77 -1.93
CA ASN A 158 -20.23 3.73 -0.91
C ASN A 158 -19.30 2.56 -1.21
N THR A 159 -18.64 2.05 -0.19
CA THR A 159 -17.67 0.97 -0.30
C THR A 159 -17.79 0.03 0.89
N LEU A 160 -17.75 -1.27 0.62
CA LEU A 160 -17.70 -2.34 1.60
C LEU A 160 -16.62 -3.34 1.20
N GLY A 161 -15.74 -3.67 2.14
CA GLY A 161 -14.63 -4.59 1.93
C GLY A 161 -14.45 -5.57 3.09
N LEU A 162 -13.85 -6.72 2.79
CA LEU A 162 -13.50 -7.75 3.76
C LEU A 162 -12.03 -8.15 3.58
N GLY A 163 -11.28 -8.15 4.68
CA GLY A 163 -9.94 -8.73 4.76
C GLY A 163 -9.94 -9.91 5.71
N LEU A 164 -9.32 -11.01 5.34
CA LEU A 164 -9.10 -12.18 6.18
C LEU A 164 -7.63 -12.58 6.09
N GLY A 165 -7.11 -13.12 7.18
CA GLY A 165 -5.74 -13.61 7.16
C GLY A 165 -5.43 -14.60 8.25
N MET A 166 -4.31 -15.28 8.05
CA MET A 166 -3.75 -16.23 8.99
C MET A 166 -2.22 -16.17 9.01
N VAL A 167 -1.64 -16.53 10.15
CA VAL A 167 -0.22 -16.85 10.34
C VAL A 167 -0.11 -18.14 11.14
N MET A 168 0.65 -19.10 10.61
CA MET A 168 0.90 -20.39 11.24
C MET A 168 2.38 -20.75 11.10
N GLY A 169 3.14 -20.56 12.18
CA GLY A 169 4.59 -20.71 12.16
C GLY A 169 5.22 -19.79 11.12
N ASP A 170 5.92 -20.35 10.15
CA ASP A 170 6.58 -19.61 9.07
C ASP A 170 5.66 -19.28 7.88
N LEU A 171 4.44 -19.84 7.83
CA LEU A 171 3.46 -19.60 6.78
C LEU A 171 2.56 -18.42 7.14
N ASN A 172 2.28 -17.55 6.18
CA ASN A 172 1.21 -16.57 6.27
C ASN A 172 0.39 -16.54 4.98
N ALA A 173 -0.91 -16.31 5.09
CA ALA A 173 -1.80 -16.20 3.95
C ALA A 173 -2.91 -15.19 4.22
N TYR A 174 -3.44 -14.58 3.18
CA TYR A 174 -4.51 -13.59 3.30
C TYR A 174 -5.35 -13.50 2.03
N VAL A 175 -6.55 -12.94 2.21
CA VAL A 175 -7.42 -12.46 1.15
C VAL A 175 -8.02 -11.12 1.57
N ASN A 176 -8.00 -10.14 0.67
CA ASN A 176 -8.70 -8.88 0.78
C ASN A 176 -9.64 -8.80 -0.43
N TYR A 177 -10.90 -8.47 -0.21
CA TYR A 177 -11.92 -8.49 -1.24
C TYR A 177 -12.82 -7.27 -1.11
N THR A 178 -13.05 -6.59 -2.22
CA THR A 178 -14.04 -5.53 -2.35
C THR A 178 -15.39 -6.19 -2.61
N ILE A 179 -16.32 -6.07 -1.66
CA ILE A 179 -17.67 -6.66 -1.77
C ILE A 179 -18.54 -5.78 -2.65
N ASN A 180 -18.43 -4.46 -2.46
CA ASN A 180 -19.07 -3.45 -3.28
C ASN A 180 -18.23 -2.18 -3.21
N SER A 181 -18.05 -1.49 -4.32
CA SER A 181 -17.60 -0.09 -4.33
C SER A 181 -18.27 0.60 -5.50
N GLU A 182 -19.01 1.66 -5.23
CA GLU A 182 -19.78 2.38 -6.23
C GLU A 182 -19.75 3.88 -5.94
N HIS A 183 -19.58 4.66 -7.00
CA HIS A 183 -19.76 6.10 -7.02
C HIS A 183 -20.88 6.43 -7.99
N GLU A 184 -21.85 7.21 -7.53
CA GLU A 184 -22.98 7.69 -8.35
C GLU A 184 -22.89 9.20 -8.49
N GLY A 185 -23.21 9.72 -9.67
CA GLY A 185 -23.24 11.14 -9.99
C GLY A 185 -21.85 11.75 -10.22
N ALA A 186 -21.63 12.29 -11.42
CA ALA A 186 -20.39 12.97 -11.78
C ALA A 186 -20.64 14.25 -12.59
N GLY A 187 -20.63 14.15 -13.92
CA GLY A 187 -21.03 15.23 -14.84
C GLY A 187 -22.55 15.28 -14.95
N GLU A 188 -23.19 14.11 -14.92
CA GLU A 188 -24.63 13.91 -14.95
C GLU A 188 -25.11 13.04 -13.77
N ALA A 189 -26.41 13.13 -13.48
CA ALA A 189 -27.03 12.41 -12.35
C ALA A 189 -27.01 10.88 -12.49
N GLY A 190 -26.95 10.39 -13.73
CA GLY A 190 -26.94 8.96 -14.03
C GLY A 190 -25.54 8.35 -14.14
N ASP A 191 -24.48 9.15 -14.06
CA ASP A 191 -23.12 8.64 -14.19
C ASP A 191 -22.79 7.68 -13.04
N LYS A 192 -22.13 6.57 -13.35
CA LYS A 192 -21.74 5.56 -12.37
C LYS A 192 -20.30 5.13 -12.57
N LEU A 193 -19.62 4.92 -11.45
CA LEU A 193 -18.35 4.23 -11.41
C LEU A 193 -18.45 3.07 -10.43
N GLU A 194 -18.35 1.85 -10.94
CA GLU A 194 -18.52 0.62 -10.18
C GLU A 194 -17.22 -0.19 -10.17
N ASP A 195 -16.87 -0.77 -9.01
CA ASP A 195 -15.85 -1.81 -8.90
C ASP A 195 -16.40 -3.14 -9.40
N ASP A 196 -15.73 -3.77 -10.36
CA ASP A 196 -16.12 -5.04 -10.97
C ASP A 196 -15.28 -6.23 -10.45
N GLY A 197 -15.10 -6.25 -9.13
CA GLY A 197 -14.53 -7.40 -8.41
C GLY A 197 -13.03 -7.28 -8.16
N SER A 198 -12.65 -6.25 -7.40
CA SER A 198 -11.29 -6.11 -6.88
C SER A 198 -10.98 -7.09 -5.76
N MET A 199 -9.79 -7.69 -5.82
CA MET A 199 -9.31 -8.63 -4.81
C MET A 199 -7.79 -8.62 -4.70
N ASN A 200 -7.30 -8.97 -3.52
CA ASN A 200 -5.91 -9.26 -3.28
C ASN A 200 -5.76 -10.55 -2.48
N VAL A 201 -5.00 -11.51 -3.00
CA VAL A 201 -4.73 -12.79 -2.34
C VAL A 201 -3.23 -13.01 -2.32
N GLY A 202 -2.70 -13.48 -1.20
CA GLY A 202 -1.28 -13.77 -1.11
C GLY A 202 -0.93 -14.83 -0.08
N VAL A 203 0.26 -15.40 -0.29
CA VAL A 203 0.90 -16.37 0.61
C VAL A 203 2.37 -16.03 0.73
N GLY A 204 2.89 -16.16 1.95
CA GLY A 204 4.30 -16.00 2.25
C GLY A 204 4.82 -17.16 3.10
N TYR A 205 6.06 -17.58 2.85
CA TYR A 205 6.73 -18.61 3.63
C TYR A 205 8.13 -18.15 4.01
N LYS A 206 8.39 -18.10 5.33
CA LYS A 206 9.70 -17.76 5.87
C LYS A 206 10.60 -19.01 5.88
N TRP A 207 11.81 -18.86 5.37
CA TRP A 207 12.84 -19.89 5.42
C TRP A 207 14.17 -19.23 5.75
N MET A 208 14.63 -19.43 6.99
CA MET A 208 15.81 -18.73 7.54
C MET A 208 15.64 -17.20 7.47
N ASP A 209 16.61 -16.50 6.90
CA ASP A 209 16.61 -15.05 6.69
C ASP A 209 15.79 -14.63 5.45
N TYR A 210 15.26 -15.59 4.68
CA TYR A 210 14.46 -15.34 3.48
C TYR A 210 12.96 -15.46 3.74
N THR A 211 12.17 -14.69 3.01
CA THR A 211 10.72 -14.88 2.90
C THR A 211 10.35 -14.96 1.43
N PHE A 212 9.86 -16.11 1.01
CA PHE A 212 9.30 -16.28 -0.33
C PHE A 212 7.84 -15.86 -0.31
N PHE A 213 7.36 -15.23 -1.38
CA PHE A 213 5.99 -14.78 -1.45
C PHE A 213 5.40 -14.89 -2.86
N VAL A 214 4.09 -15.08 -2.89
CA VAL A 214 3.24 -14.93 -4.07
C VAL A 214 2.11 -13.98 -3.68
N ASP A 215 1.88 -12.97 -4.52
CA ASP A 215 0.85 -11.96 -4.33
C ASP A 215 0.11 -11.74 -5.65
N TYR A 216 -1.21 -11.86 -5.61
CA TYR A 216 -2.07 -11.59 -6.74
C TYR A 216 -3.01 -10.44 -6.37
N ASN A 217 -3.03 -9.41 -7.21
CA ASN A 217 -3.97 -8.30 -7.11
C ASN A 217 -4.77 -8.27 -8.40
N LYS A 218 -6.08 -8.17 -8.28
CA LYS A 218 -6.98 -7.85 -9.39
C LYS A 218 -7.73 -6.58 -9.00
N GLY A 219 -7.82 -5.63 -9.93
CA GLY A 219 -8.76 -4.53 -9.84
C GLY A 219 -9.51 -4.40 -11.14
N ALA A 220 -10.80 -4.11 -11.08
CA ALA A 220 -11.60 -3.86 -12.26
C ALA A 220 -12.60 -2.75 -11.98
N ALA A 221 -12.83 -1.88 -12.94
CA ALA A 221 -13.77 -0.78 -12.79
C ALA A 221 -14.53 -0.49 -14.08
N LYS A 222 -15.78 -0.08 -13.91
CA LYS A 222 -16.69 0.26 -15.00
C LYS A 222 -17.24 1.66 -14.82
N LEU A 223 -16.95 2.52 -15.79
CA LEU A 223 -17.54 3.84 -15.95
C LEU A 223 -18.75 3.74 -16.89
N THR A 224 -19.89 4.18 -16.40
CA THR A 224 -21.09 4.44 -17.19
C THR A 224 -21.28 5.95 -17.28
N ASP A 225 -21.24 6.49 -18.50
CA ASP A 225 -21.60 7.87 -18.84
C ASP A 225 -23.07 7.88 -19.25
N ALA A 226 -23.89 8.63 -18.53
CA ALA A 226 -25.33 8.65 -18.74
C ALA A 226 -25.77 9.45 -19.98
N ASP A 227 -24.96 10.40 -20.45
CA ASP A 227 -25.29 11.25 -21.60
C ASP A 227 -24.80 10.61 -22.90
N THR A 228 -23.60 10.02 -22.87
CA THR A 228 -22.94 9.50 -24.07
C THR A 228 -22.42 8.08 -23.84
N ALA A 229 -23.19 7.07 -24.28
CA ALA A 229 -22.80 5.66 -24.16
C ALA A 229 -21.44 5.31 -24.82
N ALA A 230 -20.99 6.09 -25.80
CA ALA A 230 -19.67 5.93 -26.41
C ALA A 230 -18.49 6.22 -25.44
N ASN A 231 -18.76 6.95 -24.36
CA ASN A 231 -17.80 7.27 -23.30
C ASN A 231 -17.77 6.23 -22.18
N ASN A 232 -18.63 5.20 -22.23
CA ASN A 232 -18.53 4.08 -21.31
C ASN A 232 -17.16 3.44 -21.43
N LEU A 233 -16.58 3.12 -20.28
CA LEU A 233 -15.26 2.55 -20.18
C LEU A 233 -15.26 1.40 -19.18
N GLU A 234 -14.56 0.32 -19.51
CA GLU A 234 -14.22 -0.75 -18.58
C GLU A 234 -12.70 -0.86 -18.52
N THR A 235 -12.15 -1.00 -17.31
CA THR A 235 -10.73 -1.28 -17.11
C THR A 235 -10.59 -2.51 -16.23
N ASP A 236 -9.77 -3.46 -16.65
CA ASP A 236 -9.38 -4.65 -15.92
C ASP A 236 -7.87 -4.63 -15.74
N GLN A 237 -7.39 -4.87 -14.52
CA GLN A 237 -5.96 -5.07 -14.27
C GLN A 237 -5.75 -6.26 -13.34
N SER A 238 -4.70 -7.01 -13.63
CA SER A 238 -4.16 -7.98 -12.69
C SER A 238 -2.65 -7.84 -12.56
N VAL A 239 -2.16 -8.00 -11.34
CA VAL A 239 -0.74 -7.96 -10.98
C VAL A 239 -0.40 -9.23 -10.21
N LEU A 240 0.50 -10.04 -10.76
CA LEU A 240 1.11 -11.18 -10.07
C LEU A 240 2.54 -10.81 -9.68
N ASN A 241 2.86 -10.92 -8.40
CA ASN A 241 4.22 -10.84 -7.88
C ASN A 241 4.64 -12.21 -7.35
N VAL A 242 5.79 -12.70 -7.79
CA VAL A 242 6.45 -13.89 -7.23
C VAL A 242 7.87 -13.51 -6.87
N GLY A 243 8.23 -13.59 -5.59
CA GLY A 243 9.49 -13.02 -5.13
C GLY A 243 10.05 -13.60 -3.85
N ALA A 244 11.20 -13.05 -3.48
CA ALA A 244 11.87 -13.34 -2.23
C ALA A 244 12.39 -12.03 -1.62
N GLY A 245 12.12 -11.86 -0.33
CA GLY A 245 12.73 -10.83 0.50
C GLY A 245 13.77 -11.42 1.43
N TYR A 246 14.77 -10.64 1.79
CA TYR A 246 15.88 -10.99 2.66
C TYR A 246 16.12 -9.87 3.65
N ILE A 247 16.29 -10.21 4.93
CA ILE A 247 16.69 -9.26 5.97
C ILE A 247 17.94 -9.79 6.64
N LYS A 248 18.96 -8.93 6.75
CA LYS A 248 20.20 -9.24 7.47
C LYS A 248 20.50 -8.20 8.52
N GLU A 249 20.60 -8.65 9.76
CA GLU A 249 21.25 -7.87 10.82
C GLU A 249 22.74 -7.76 10.51
N VAL A 250 23.20 -6.51 10.39
CA VAL A 250 24.61 -6.16 10.17
C VAL A 250 25.28 -5.85 11.51
N SER A 251 24.53 -5.26 12.44
CA SER A 251 24.89 -5.04 13.84
C SER A 251 23.63 -5.03 14.71
N SER A 252 23.78 -4.83 16.02
CA SER A 252 22.64 -4.65 16.93
C SER A 252 21.78 -3.42 16.64
N THR A 253 22.28 -2.47 15.84
CA THR A 253 21.60 -1.20 15.52
C THR A 253 21.36 -1.04 14.03
N SER A 254 21.80 -1.97 13.19
CA SER A 254 21.79 -1.80 11.73
C SER A 254 21.33 -3.07 11.03
N ARG A 255 20.43 -2.89 10.08
CA ARG A 255 19.90 -3.95 9.23
C ARG A 255 19.95 -3.56 7.76
N MET A 256 20.30 -4.53 6.93
CA MET A 256 20.14 -4.46 5.49
C MET A 256 18.94 -5.29 5.08
N PHE A 257 18.23 -4.85 4.06
CA PHE A 257 17.19 -5.65 3.42
C PHE A 257 17.38 -5.61 1.92
N ALA A 258 16.95 -6.69 1.27
CA ALA A 258 16.89 -6.76 -0.18
C ALA A 258 15.69 -7.61 -0.60
N ASP A 259 15.09 -7.28 -1.72
CA ASP A 259 14.07 -8.12 -2.34
C ASP A 259 14.15 -8.08 -3.85
N ILE A 260 13.70 -9.19 -4.42
CA ILE A 260 13.53 -9.34 -5.85
C ILE A 260 12.19 -10.01 -6.09
N ALA A 261 11.42 -9.48 -7.02
CA ALA A 261 10.13 -10.04 -7.40
C ALA A 261 9.97 -10.01 -8.90
N PHE A 262 9.58 -11.13 -9.50
CA PHE A 262 9.05 -11.13 -10.85
C PHE A 262 7.62 -10.60 -10.79
N ARG A 263 7.37 -9.49 -11.50
CA ARG A 263 6.09 -8.81 -11.56
C ARG A 263 5.53 -8.90 -12.97
N MET A 264 4.34 -9.50 -13.07
CA MET A 264 3.54 -9.51 -14.29
C MET A 264 2.33 -8.63 -14.06
N THR A 265 2.15 -7.62 -14.90
CA THR A 265 0.92 -6.82 -14.93
C THR A 265 0.25 -7.01 -16.27
N SER A 266 -1.03 -7.34 -16.26
CA SER A 266 -1.87 -7.31 -17.46
C SER A 266 -2.99 -6.31 -17.22
N GLN A 267 -3.21 -5.42 -18.18
CA GLN A 267 -4.25 -4.40 -18.15
C GLN A 267 -5.01 -4.40 -19.46
N GLU A 268 -6.33 -4.31 -19.38
CA GLU A 268 -7.22 -4.19 -20.52
C GLU A 268 -8.15 -3.00 -20.30
N ASP A 269 -8.12 -2.04 -21.22
CA ASP A 269 -9.02 -0.89 -21.22
C ASP A 269 -9.94 -0.99 -22.43
N LYS A 270 -11.26 -1.05 -22.20
CA LYS A 270 -12.31 -1.05 -23.23
C LYS A 270 -13.04 0.28 -23.21
N GLY A 271 -13.12 0.97 -24.34
CA GLY A 271 -13.92 2.20 -24.48
C GLY A 271 -14.01 2.67 -25.91
N ASN A 272 -15.06 3.45 -26.24
CA ASN A 272 -15.26 4.02 -27.57
C ASN A 272 -15.13 3.00 -28.73
N GLY A 273 -15.64 1.78 -28.52
CA GLY A 273 -15.58 0.69 -29.52
C GLY A 273 -14.17 0.10 -29.77
N SER A 274 -13.19 0.41 -28.92
CA SER A 274 -11.82 -0.09 -29.00
C SER A 274 -11.40 -0.74 -27.70
N THR A 275 -10.53 -1.75 -27.81
CA THR A 275 -9.84 -2.37 -26.67
C THR A 275 -8.34 -2.11 -26.79
N THR A 276 -7.73 -1.70 -25.68
CA THR A 276 -6.27 -1.57 -25.52
C THR A 276 -5.79 -2.52 -24.42
N GLU A 277 -4.95 -3.47 -24.81
CA GLU A 277 -4.27 -4.41 -23.92
C GLU A 277 -2.85 -3.91 -23.64
N ARG A 278 -2.42 -3.97 -22.38
CA ARG A 278 -1.07 -3.64 -21.92
C ARG A 278 -0.52 -4.70 -20.99
N ASP A 279 0.63 -5.25 -21.36
CA ASP A 279 1.35 -6.21 -20.52
C ASP A 279 2.71 -5.67 -20.10
N TYR A 280 3.00 -5.78 -18.81
CA TYR A 280 4.28 -5.41 -18.22
C TYR A 280 4.94 -6.64 -17.62
N ASN A 281 6.22 -6.84 -17.92
CA ASN A 281 7.04 -7.86 -17.27
C ASN A 281 8.28 -7.19 -16.69
N GLU A 282 8.37 -7.22 -15.37
CA GLU A 282 9.36 -6.48 -14.60
C GLU A 282 10.07 -7.40 -13.61
N LEU A 283 11.34 -7.13 -13.36
CA LEU A 283 12.10 -7.77 -12.29
C LEU A 283 12.75 -6.68 -11.43
N PRO A 284 11.98 -5.98 -10.58
CA PRO A 284 12.52 -5.05 -9.61
C PRO A 284 13.47 -5.74 -8.63
N LEU A 285 14.62 -5.11 -8.39
CA LEU A 285 15.50 -5.36 -7.28
C LEU A 285 15.50 -4.12 -6.39
N THR A 286 15.15 -4.30 -5.12
CA THR A 286 15.27 -3.26 -4.11
C THR A 286 16.32 -3.67 -3.09
N VAL A 287 17.17 -2.73 -2.71
CA VAL A 287 18.13 -2.88 -1.61
C VAL A 287 17.99 -1.66 -0.72
N GLY A 288 17.99 -1.85 0.59
CA GLY A 288 18.11 -0.74 1.49
C GLY A 288 18.67 -1.10 2.84
N PHE A 289 18.75 -0.06 3.67
CA PHE A 289 19.43 -0.08 4.93
C PHE A 289 18.67 0.76 5.95
N GLU A 290 18.61 0.27 7.18
CA GLU A 290 18.04 0.97 8.32
C GLU A 290 19.00 0.88 9.50
N THR A 291 19.25 2.01 10.16
CA THR A 291 20.19 2.10 11.28
C THR A 291 19.72 3.05 12.36
N ASP A 292 19.89 2.65 13.62
CA ASP A 292 19.76 3.54 14.76
C ASP A 292 21.05 4.36 14.87
N ALA A 293 21.05 5.53 14.23
CA ALA A 293 22.18 6.46 14.22
C ALA A 293 22.49 6.98 15.63
N THR A 294 21.46 7.21 16.44
CA THR A 294 21.54 7.50 17.87
C THR A 294 20.33 6.91 18.60
N SER A 295 20.28 6.97 19.93
CA SER A 295 19.13 6.48 20.71
C SER A 295 17.81 7.22 20.41
N TRP A 296 17.88 8.42 19.83
CA TRP A 296 16.72 9.24 19.48
C TRP A 296 16.50 9.34 17.96
N LEU A 297 17.38 8.77 17.13
CA LEU A 297 17.32 8.91 15.67
C LEU A 297 17.59 7.57 14.98
N THR A 298 16.60 7.11 14.22
CA THR A 298 16.74 6.04 13.24
C THR A 298 16.76 6.64 11.84
N LEU A 299 17.71 6.23 11.00
CA LEU A 299 17.82 6.62 9.60
C LEU A 299 17.58 5.42 8.71
N ARG A 300 16.98 5.67 7.54
CA ARG A 300 16.77 4.63 6.54
C ARG A 300 16.81 5.18 5.14
N GLY A 301 17.11 4.29 4.20
CA GLY A 301 16.95 4.56 2.79
C GLY A 301 17.05 3.31 1.95
N SER A 302 16.66 3.45 0.70
CA SER A 302 16.62 2.36 -0.27
C SER A 302 16.90 2.85 -1.68
N ILE A 303 17.35 1.92 -2.51
CA ILE A 303 17.43 2.06 -3.97
C ILE A 303 16.68 0.90 -4.59
N SER A 304 15.84 1.18 -5.58
CA SER A 304 15.11 0.17 -6.33
C SER A 304 15.24 0.43 -7.82
N GLN A 305 15.35 -0.62 -8.63
CA GLN A 305 15.31 -0.52 -10.09
C GLN A 305 14.85 -1.84 -10.72
N ASN A 306 14.25 -1.77 -11.92
CA ASN A 306 14.05 -2.96 -12.73
C ASN A 306 15.41 -3.39 -13.30
N ILE A 307 15.82 -4.61 -12.97
CA ILE A 307 16.96 -5.30 -13.60
C ILE A 307 16.44 -6.22 -14.70
N ILE A 308 17.30 -6.67 -15.63
CA ILE A 308 17.09 -7.74 -16.65
C ILE A 308 15.76 -7.73 -17.45
N LEU A 309 14.59 -7.78 -16.80
CA LEU A 309 13.25 -7.66 -17.34
C LEU A 309 12.64 -6.28 -17.00
N ASN A 310 12.25 -5.55 -18.05
CA ASN A 310 11.60 -4.24 -17.95
C ASN A 310 10.77 -3.95 -19.21
N SER A 311 10.03 -4.94 -19.72
CA SER A 311 9.36 -4.86 -21.02
C SER A 311 7.91 -4.42 -20.89
N VAL A 312 7.45 -3.63 -21.86
CA VAL A 312 6.06 -3.24 -22.04
C VAL A 312 5.59 -3.70 -23.42
N LYS A 313 4.38 -4.26 -23.47
CA LYS A 313 3.67 -4.54 -24.72
C LYS A 313 2.35 -3.77 -24.69
N THR A 314 2.00 -3.16 -25.82
CA THR A 314 0.72 -2.46 -25.98
C THR A 314 0.10 -2.86 -27.31
N LYS A 315 -1.18 -3.23 -27.25
CA LYS A 315 -1.95 -3.62 -28.43
C LYS A 315 -3.32 -2.97 -28.37
N THR A 316 -3.59 -2.11 -29.34
CA THR A 316 -4.90 -1.46 -29.51
C THR A 316 -5.61 -2.07 -30.71
N THR A 317 -6.93 -2.21 -30.61
CA THR A 317 -7.77 -2.72 -31.69
C THR A 317 -7.52 -1.98 -32.99
N GLY A 318 -7.21 -2.72 -34.06
CA GLY A 318 -6.91 -2.15 -35.38
C GLY A 318 -5.51 -1.54 -35.53
N ALA A 319 -4.68 -1.55 -34.50
CA ALA A 319 -3.30 -1.10 -34.53
C ALA A 319 -2.30 -2.26 -34.46
N ALA A 320 -1.06 -2.03 -34.90
CA ALA A 320 0.03 -2.98 -34.71
C ALA A 320 0.45 -3.03 -33.23
N GLU A 321 0.88 -4.20 -32.76
CA GLU A 321 1.46 -4.37 -31.43
C GLU A 321 2.77 -3.59 -31.30
N VAL A 322 2.87 -2.77 -30.25
CA VAL A 322 4.07 -2.00 -29.91
C VAL A 322 4.78 -2.67 -28.73
N LYS A 323 6.10 -2.85 -28.85
CA LYS A 323 6.96 -3.37 -27.78
C LYS A 323 7.99 -2.33 -27.42
N SER A 324 8.17 -2.09 -26.14
CA SER A 324 9.16 -1.14 -25.63
C SER A 324 9.74 -1.63 -24.30
N THR A 325 10.68 -0.86 -23.79
CA THR A 325 11.25 -1.01 -22.44
C THR A 325 10.87 0.26 -21.67
N ARG A 326 10.56 0.15 -20.37
CA ARG A 326 10.31 1.37 -19.57
C ARG A 326 11.58 2.21 -19.49
N ASP A 327 11.42 3.52 -19.57
CA ASP A 327 12.48 4.47 -19.27
C ASP A 327 12.92 4.35 -17.79
N ASN A 328 14.07 4.97 -17.47
CA ASN A 328 14.76 4.95 -16.17
C ASN A 328 13.86 4.56 -14.97
N THR A 329 14.09 3.37 -14.42
CA THR A 329 13.30 2.79 -13.32
C THR A 329 14.00 2.92 -11.96
N THR A 330 15.17 3.56 -11.91
CA THR A 330 15.90 3.74 -10.66
C THR A 330 15.20 4.77 -9.78
N SER A 331 14.82 4.35 -8.58
CA SER A 331 14.28 5.20 -7.52
C SER A 331 15.17 5.12 -6.27
N VAL A 332 15.30 6.25 -5.57
CA VAL A 332 16.00 6.34 -4.29
C VAL A 332 15.06 6.98 -3.30
N GLN A 333 14.95 6.39 -2.11
CA GLN A 333 14.05 6.88 -1.06
C GLN A 333 14.80 6.95 0.27
N ALA A 334 14.42 7.90 1.13
CA ALA A 334 15.02 8.09 2.43
C ALA A 334 13.98 8.54 3.45
N GLY A 335 14.23 8.21 4.72
CA GLY A 335 13.37 8.58 5.82
C GLY A 335 14.10 8.55 7.16
N ALA A 336 13.45 9.06 8.20
CA ALA A 336 13.96 9.05 9.55
C ALA A 336 12.85 8.93 10.58
N THR A 337 13.18 8.34 11.72
CA THR A 337 12.32 8.34 12.91
C THR A 337 13.03 9.01 14.07
N LEU A 338 12.31 9.91 14.75
CA LEU A 338 12.69 10.47 16.04
C LEU A 338 12.04 9.65 17.16
N ASN A 339 12.86 9.11 18.05
CA ASN A 339 12.44 8.22 19.13
C ASN A 339 12.42 8.97 20.49
N PHE A 340 11.26 8.98 21.14
CA PHE A 340 11.01 9.60 22.45
C PHE A 340 10.38 8.57 23.41
N GLY A 341 11.10 7.48 23.68
CA GLY A 341 10.62 6.39 24.52
C GLY A 341 9.45 5.65 23.84
N LYS A 342 8.23 5.83 24.36
CA LYS A 342 7.00 5.23 23.80
C LYS A 342 6.43 6.00 22.62
N LEU A 343 6.84 7.25 22.43
CA LEU A 343 6.45 8.11 21.33
C LEU A 343 7.49 8.02 20.21
N MET A 344 7.04 7.82 18.98
CA MET A 344 7.90 7.87 17.79
C MET A 344 7.29 8.80 16.75
N ILE A 345 8.12 9.62 16.13
CA ILE A 345 7.73 10.49 15.01
C ILE A 345 8.50 10.04 13.78
N ASP A 346 7.80 9.52 12.81
CA ASP A 346 8.36 9.00 11.57
C ASP A 346 8.11 9.94 10.39
N GLY A 347 9.01 9.96 9.42
CA GLY A 347 8.73 10.66 8.18
C GLY A 347 9.75 10.52 7.07
N MET A 348 9.33 10.94 5.88
CA MET A 348 10.14 10.92 4.66
C MET A 348 11.12 12.11 4.58
N ILE A 349 12.27 11.89 3.95
CA ILE A 349 13.29 12.92 3.71
C ILE A 349 13.43 13.16 2.21
N GLY A 350 13.36 14.42 1.77
CA GLY A 350 13.76 14.83 0.42
C GLY A 350 12.77 14.49 -0.71
N THR A 351 11.48 14.47 -0.41
CA THR A 351 10.37 14.08 -1.31
C THR A 351 9.97 15.12 -2.37
N ASN A 352 10.71 16.23 -2.52
CA ASN A 352 10.33 17.35 -3.37
C ASN A 352 11.50 17.82 -4.24
N GLY A 353 11.23 18.02 -5.54
CA GLY A 353 12.21 18.53 -6.51
C GLY A 353 12.68 19.96 -6.24
N ASN A 354 13.45 20.53 -7.19
CA ASN A 354 14.05 21.86 -7.08
C ASN A 354 13.01 22.93 -6.68
N ASP A 355 13.33 23.72 -5.65
CA ASP A 355 12.59 24.93 -5.22
C ASP A 355 11.14 24.72 -4.75
N GLY A 356 10.75 23.49 -4.39
CA GLY A 356 9.42 23.24 -3.78
C GLY A 356 8.27 23.31 -4.76
N THR A 357 8.62 23.40 -6.04
CA THR A 357 7.70 23.20 -7.14
C THR A 357 7.89 21.77 -7.62
N ALA A 358 6.79 21.06 -7.88
CA ALA A 358 6.83 19.75 -8.50
C ALA A 358 7.46 19.84 -9.90
N GLY A 359 8.77 19.69 -9.98
CA GLY A 359 9.48 19.47 -11.24
C GLY A 359 9.44 18.00 -11.59
N SER A 360 9.11 17.68 -12.84
CA SER A 360 9.09 16.33 -13.42
C SER A 360 10.49 15.68 -13.55
N GLY A 361 11.45 16.08 -12.72
CA GLY A 361 12.83 15.63 -12.77
C GLY A 361 13.27 15.06 -11.43
N ASN A 362 14.12 14.03 -11.48
CA ASN A 362 14.81 13.42 -10.34
C ASN A 362 15.81 14.41 -9.68
N GLY A 363 15.33 15.55 -9.21
CA GLY A 363 16.11 16.52 -8.44
C GLY A 363 16.22 16.03 -7.00
N GLY A 364 17.32 15.36 -6.68
CA GLY A 364 17.63 15.03 -5.28
C GLY A 364 17.89 16.31 -4.49
N VAL A 365 16.90 16.80 -3.75
CA VAL A 365 17.02 18.00 -2.91
C VAL A 365 16.80 17.61 -1.46
N LEU A 366 17.85 17.72 -0.65
CA LEU A 366 17.75 17.68 0.81
C LEU A 366 17.57 19.11 1.30
N ASP A 367 16.32 19.48 1.61
CA ASP A 367 15.97 20.78 2.14
C ASP A 367 15.51 20.63 3.60
N THR A 368 16.08 21.43 4.50
CA THR A 368 15.72 21.44 5.92
C THR A 368 14.29 21.91 6.15
N ASP A 369 13.74 22.70 5.22
CA ASP A 369 12.33 23.14 5.26
C ASP A 369 11.36 22.01 4.85
N ARG A 370 11.90 20.86 4.40
CA ARG A 370 11.13 19.70 3.90
C ARG A 370 11.58 18.39 4.53
N LEU A 371 11.93 18.45 5.80
CA LEU A 371 12.12 17.25 6.63
C LEU A 371 10.75 16.76 7.10
N LEU A 372 10.50 15.45 6.95
CA LEU A 372 9.27 14.76 7.37
C LEU A 372 8.03 15.28 6.61
N THR A 373 7.96 15.10 5.28
CA THR A 373 6.82 15.60 4.46
C THR A 373 5.58 14.71 4.52
N GLN A 374 5.80 13.41 4.68
CA GLN A 374 4.83 12.45 5.16
C GLN A 374 5.24 12.18 6.61
N VAL A 375 4.33 12.40 7.54
CA VAL A 375 4.60 12.33 8.98
C VAL A 375 3.66 11.33 9.59
N ALA A 376 4.21 10.49 10.46
CA ALA A 376 3.39 9.73 11.36
C ALA A 376 3.87 9.80 12.79
N VAL A 377 2.91 9.68 13.70
CA VAL A 377 3.14 9.70 15.14
C VAL A 377 2.58 8.43 15.73
N HIS A 378 3.43 7.67 16.40
CA HIS A 378 3.04 6.46 17.13
C HIS A 378 3.19 6.67 18.63
N TYR A 379 2.23 6.14 19.39
CA TYR A 379 2.37 5.95 20.82
C TYR A 379 2.09 4.50 21.21
N TRP A 380 3.04 3.87 21.90
CA TRP A 380 2.93 2.50 22.38
C TRP A 380 2.56 2.46 23.87
N PHE A 381 1.53 1.71 24.25
CA PHE A 381 0.99 1.67 25.61
C PHE A 381 1.75 0.75 26.54
#